data_AF-A0A093ZUJ4-F1
#
_entry.id   AF-A0A093ZUJ4-F1
#
_cell.length_a   1.000
_cell.length_b   1.000
_cell.length_c   1.000
_cell.angle_alpha   90.00
_cell.angle_beta   90.00
_cell.angle_gamma   90.00
#
_symmetry.space_group_name_H-M   'P 1'
#
loop_
_entity.id
_entity.type
_entity.pdbx_description
1 polymer ?
#
loop_
_entity_poly.entity_id
_entity_poly.type
_entity_poly.pdbx_seq_one_letter_code
_entity_poly.pdbx_strand_id
1 'polypeptide(L)'
;MFANGIENVSKVELTEIAIVAERSVGVNSGGMDQSASVLSLRGSALYVSFVPTLSARPVQFPSINPELTFLIAQSFVASEKHVTGPVCYSLRVVECSLAAAYLHALLNETKEPLPADSGSLGISLCGFHEAYFKKRNSSLPINEQLQELVEVAKSTFTEDEGYTRDEIAKVLGTTVPDLEQRYESTFPVSAEVFKLRQRALHVFSEALRVSKFIHLLENSSIYLSEGSSGSTESYNHRLGNLMNETQDSLETCTNAAALSSTSCAQLLRRRGVMGAD
;
A
#
# COMPACT_ATOMS: atom_id res chain seq x y z
N MET A 1 18.52 -27.36 2.46
CA MET A 1 19.68 -26.49 2.79
C MET A 1 19.85 -26.61 4.29
N PHE A 2 20.90 -27.28 4.76
CA PHE A 2 21.15 -27.49 6.19
C PHE A 2 22.05 -26.35 6.69
N ALA A 3 21.53 -25.52 7.59
CA ALA A 3 22.31 -24.55 8.35
C ALA A 3 21.78 -24.54 9.78
N ASN A 4 22.68 -24.45 10.77
CA ASN A 4 22.34 -24.40 12.20
C ASN A 4 21.50 -25.58 12.75
N GLY A 5 21.58 -26.77 12.14
CA GLY A 5 20.88 -27.96 12.63
C GLY A 5 19.36 -27.97 12.41
N ILE A 6 18.82 -27.02 11.62
CA ILE A 6 17.39 -26.97 11.31
C ILE A 6 17.14 -27.74 10.01
N GLU A 7 16.38 -28.83 10.10
CA GLU A 7 16.12 -29.73 8.97
C GLU A 7 14.90 -29.31 8.13
N ASN A 8 13.91 -28.69 8.78
CA ASN A 8 12.68 -28.22 8.13
C ASN A 8 12.46 -26.75 8.47
N VAL A 9 12.44 -25.91 7.44
CA VAL A 9 12.15 -24.48 7.58
C VAL A 9 10.85 -24.22 6.83
N SER A 10 9.80 -23.79 7.54
CA SER A 10 8.57 -23.36 6.89
C SER A 10 8.87 -22.12 6.03
N LYS A 11 8.36 -22.11 4.80
CA LYS A 11 8.46 -20.94 3.92
C LYS A 11 7.82 -19.70 4.55
N VAL A 12 6.71 -19.87 5.27
CA VAL A 12 6.02 -18.78 5.96
C VAL A 12 6.88 -18.24 7.10
N GLU A 13 7.39 -19.11 7.97
CA GLU A 13 8.27 -18.69 9.09
C GLU A 13 9.54 -18.00 8.58
N LEU A 14 10.17 -18.54 7.52
CA LEU A 14 11.33 -17.91 6.89
C LEU A 14 11.01 -16.51 6.39
N THR A 15 9.82 -16.32 5.82
CA THR A 15 9.35 -15.04 5.29
C THR A 15 9.14 -14.06 6.44
N GLU A 16 8.44 -14.45 7.51
CA GLU A 16 8.22 -13.60 8.69
C GLU A 16 9.53 -13.17 9.35
N ILE A 17 10.49 -14.09 9.50
CA ILE A 17 11.83 -13.78 10.02
C ILE A 17 12.54 -12.76 9.12
N ALA A 18 12.48 -12.94 7.79
CA ALA A 18 13.12 -12.02 6.84
C ALA A 18 12.50 -10.61 6.90
N ILE A 19 11.18 -10.50 7.08
CA ILE A 19 10.48 -9.22 7.22
C ILE A 19 10.99 -8.46 8.46
N VAL A 20 11.12 -9.14 9.60
CA VAL A 20 11.63 -8.51 10.83
C VAL A 20 13.12 -8.18 10.73
N ALA A 21 13.90 -9.01 10.07
CA ALA A 21 15.34 -8.79 9.88
C ALA A 21 15.63 -7.48 9.11
N GLU A 22 14.85 -7.16 8.06
CA GLU A 22 15.05 -5.90 7.32
C GLU A 22 14.76 -4.65 8.16
N ARG A 23 13.74 -4.70 9.02
CA ARG A 23 13.45 -3.60 9.95
C ARG A 23 14.61 -3.33 10.90
N SER A 24 15.37 -4.37 11.24
CA SER A 24 16.53 -4.29 12.15
C SER A 24 17.72 -3.54 11.55
N VAL A 25 17.78 -3.38 10.21
CA VAL A 25 18.87 -2.66 9.51
C VAL A 25 18.47 -1.24 9.09
N GLY A 26 17.40 -0.68 9.66
CA GLY A 26 17.05 0.73 9.47
C GLY A 26 16.17 1.01 8.25
N VAL A 27 15.66 -0.03 7.56
CA VAL A 27 14.70 0.13 6.46
C VAL A 27 13.36 -0.41 6.91
N ASN A 28 12.36 0.47 7.00
CA ASN A 28 11.07 0.12 7.56
C ASN A 28 10.13 -0.55 6.53
N SER A 29 10.66 -1.57 5.83
CA SER A 29 9.95 -2.23 4.75
C SER A 29 8.71 -2.98 5.23
N GLY A 30 7.72 -3.03 4.34
CA GLY A 30 6.62 -3.97 4.46
C GLY A 30 7.08 -5.41 4.20
N GLY A 31 6.13 -6.34 4.13
CA GLY A 31 6.44 -7.76 3.94
C GLY A 31 6.35 -8.28 2.50
N MET A 32 6.11 -7.40 1.52
CA MET A 32 5.77 -7.78 0.15
C MET A 32 6.95 -8.46 -0.56
N ASP A 33 8.14 -7.86 -0.51
CA ASP A 33 9.31 -8.30 -1.28
C ASP A 33 9.79 -9.69 -0.82
N GLN A 34 9.81 -9.91 0.50
CA GLN A 34 10.20 -11.18 1.10
C GLN A 34 9.15 -12.25 0.78
N SER A 35 7.86 -11.90 0.84
CA SER A 35 6.77 -12.80 0.48
C SER A 35 6.83 -13.21 -0.99
N ALA A 36 7.03 -12.25 -1.88
CA ALA A 36 7.16 -12.51 -3.31
C ALA A 36 8.40 -13.39 -3.60
N SER A 37 9.52 -13.17 -2.91
CA SER A 37 10.74 -13.96 -3.08
C SER A 37 10.57 -15.43 -2.68
N VAL A 38 9.91 -15.69 -1.54
CA VAL A 38 9.85 -17.04 -0.95
C VAL A 38 8.61 -17.84 -1.37
N LEU A 39 7.47 -17.16 -1.54
CA LEU A 39 6.14 -17.78 -1.71
C LEU A 39 5.64 -17.82 -3.16
N SER A 40 6.32 -17.17 -4.10
CA SER A 40 5.92 -17.19 -5.51
C SER A 40 6.05 -18.58 -6.14
N LEU A 41 5.14 -18.86 -7.09
CA LEU A 41 5.16 -20.05 -7.92
C LEU A 41 5.34 -19.67 -9.40
N ARG A 42 6.08 -20.49 -10.14
CA ARG A 42 6.31 -20.29 -11.57
C ARG A 42 4.96 -20.28 -12.32
N GLY A 43 4.77 -19.29 -13.17
CA GLY A 43 3.58 -19.18 -14.03
C GLY A 43 2.38 -18.50 -13.37
N SER A 44 2.52 -17.97 -12.14
CA SER A 44 1.45 -17.26 -11.45
C SER A 44 1.93 -15.94 -10.84
N ALA A 45 1.04 -14.96 -10.76
CA ALA A 45 1.18 -13.87 -9.79
C ALA A 45 0.92 -14.39 -8.37
N LEU A 46 1.16 -13.56 -7.36
CA LEU A 46 0.96 -13.89 -5.96
C LEU A 46 0.04 -12.86 -5.32
N TYR A 47 -1.06 -13.32 -4.72
CA TYR A 47 -1.85 -12.50 -3.82
C TYR A 47 -1.42 -12.75 -2.38
N VAL A 48 -0.94 -11.70 -1.71
CA VAL A 48 -0.43 -11.75 -0.33
C VAL A 48 -1.35 -10.95 0.56
N SER A 49 -1.77 -11.55 1.68
CA SER A 49 -2.45 -10.85 2.78
C SER A 49 -1.59 -10.96 4.05
N PHE A 50 -1.51 -9.89 4.82
CA PHE A 50 -0.72 -9.81 6.05
C PHE A 50 -1.56 -9.89 7.32
N VAL A 51 -2.87 -9.66 7.20
CA VAL A 51 -3.81 -9.56 8.32
C VAL A 51 -4.95 -10.55 8.12
N PRO A 52 -5.35 -11.31 9.16
CA PRO A 52 -4.78 -11.35 10.51
C PRO A 52 -3.44 -12.11 10.60
N THR A 53 -3.08 -12.88 9.57
CA THR A 53 -1.83 -13.64 9.49
C THR A 53 -1.29 -13.60 8.06
N LEU A 54 0.01 -13.80 7.90
CA LEU A 54 0.62 -13.89 6.58
C LEU A 54 0.05 -15.10 5.82
N SER A 55 -0.62 -14.81 4.71
CA SER A 55 -1.09 -15.81 3.77
C SER A 55 -0.75 -15.37 2.35
N ALA A 56 -0.44 -16.35 1.51
CA ALA A 56 -0.16 -16.10 0.11
C ALA A 56 -0.78 -17.21 -0.73
N ARG A 57 -1.37 -16.83 -1.87
CA ARG A 57 -1.93 -17.77 -2.83
C ARG A 57 -1.58 -17.37 -4.25
N PRO A 58 -1.33 -18.34 -5.14
CA PRO A 58 -1.09 -18.05 -6.54
C PRO A 58 -2.36 -17.47 -7.19
N VAL A 59 -2.18 -16.51 -8.09
CA VAL A 59 -3.23 -15.95 -8.94
C VAL A 59 -2.83 -16.16 -10.39
N GLN A 60 -3.74 -16.76 -11.16
CA GLN A 60 -3.54 -17.05 -12.57
C GLN A 60 -4.11 -15.93 -13.42
N PHE A 61 -3.43 -15.61 -14.51
CA PHE A 61 -3.99 -14.76 -15.55
C PHE A 61 -4.83 -15.59 -16.52
N PRO A 62 -5.98 -15.08 -16.98
CA PRO A 62 -6.77 -15.79 -17.98
C PRO A 62 -6.04 -15.84 -19.33
N SER A 63 -6.32 -16.86 -20.13
CA SER A 63 -5.90 -16.90 -21.53
C SER A 63 -6.70 -15.88 -22.34
N ILE A 64 -6.02 -14.89 -22.90
CA ILE A 64 -6.62 -13.71 -23.52
C ILE A 64 -5.92 -13.38 -24.85
N ASN A 65 -6.60 -12.67 -25.74
CA ASN A 65 -6.12 -12.29 -27.07
C ASN A 65 -6.35 -10.78 -27.31
N PRO A 66 -5.29 -9.94 -27.32
CA PRO A 66 -3.87 -10.32 -27.24
C PRO A 66 -3.46 -10.81 -25.84
N GLU A 67 -2.41 -11.63 -25.81
CA GLU A 67 -1.84 -12.20 -24.57
C GLU A 67 -1.37 -11.09 -23.61
N LEU A 68 -1.61 -11.28 -22.32
CA LEU A 68 -1.13 -10.35 -21.30
C LEU A 68 0.38 -10.49 -21.14
N THR A 69 1.12 -9.41 -21.40
CA THR A 69 2.56 -9.35 -21.19
C THR A 69 2.92 -8.17 -20.30
N PHE A 70 3.62 -8.44 -19.20
CA PHE A 70 4.21 -7.41 -18.35
C PHE A 70 5.65 -7.14 -18.79
N LEU A 71 5.95 -5.90 -19.17
CA LEU A 71 7.29 -5.46 -19.55
C LEU A 71 7.89 -4.64 -18.42
N ILE A 72 9.11 -4.98 -18.00
CA ILE A 72 9.85 -4.23 -16.97
C ILE A 72 10.83 -3.30 -17.68
N ALA A 73 10.65 -1.99 -17.49
CA ALA A 73 11.55 -0.97 -18.00
C ALA A 73 12.28 -0.28 -16.84
N GLN A 74 13.61 -0.40 -16.80
CA GLN A 74 14.41 0.21 -15.75
C GLN A 74 14.61 1.72 -16.00
N SER A 75 14.32 2.56 -15.00
CA SER A 75 14.46 4.03 -15.11
C SER A 75 15.92 4.50 -15.05
N PHE A 76 16.83 3.64 -14.58
CA PHE A 76 18.25 3.91 -14.32
C PHE A 76 18.53 5.02 -13.31
N VAL A 77 17.52 5.47 -12.56
CA VAL A 77 17.71 6.44 -11.47
C VAL A 77 18.01 5.69 -10.17
N ALA A 78 19.17 6.01 -9.58
CA ALA A 78 19.55 5.46 -8.28
C ALA A 78 18.63 6.02 -7.19
N SER A 79 18.08 5.13 -6.35
CA SER A 79 17.27 5.48 -5.19
C SER A 79 17.90 4.86 -3.94
N GLU A 80 18.61 5.68 -3.17
CA GLU A 80 19.29 5.25 -1.94
C GLU A 80 18.33 5.33 -0.75
N LYS A 81 17.43 4.32 -0.64
CA LYS A 81 16.36 4.27 0.37
C LYS A 81 16.82 4.51 1.81
N HIS A 82 18.04 4.11 2.16
CA HIS A 82 18.60 4.33 3.50
C HIS A 82 19.00 5.80 3.71
N VAL A 83 19.66 6.42 2.73
CA VAL A 83 20.18 7.79 2.83
C VAL A 83 19.06 8.82 2.73
N THR A 84 18.13 8.63 1.79
CA THR A 84 17.00 9.55 1.58
C THR A 84 15.80 9.21 2.46
N GLY A 85 15.87 8.15 3.27
CA GLY A 85 14.83 7.70 4.19
C GLY A 85 14.13 8.81 4.98
N PRO A 86 14.87 9.76 5.60
CA PRO A 86 14.27 10.83 6.41
C PRO A 86 13.31 11.76 5.69
N VAL A 87 13.43 11.91 4.37
CA VAL A 87 12.57 12.78 3.54
C VAL A 87 11.73 11.99 2.54
N CYS A 88 12.03 10.70 2.36
CA CYS A 88 11.35 9.79 1.45
C CYS A 88 10.70 8.63 2.23
N TYR A 89 11.31 7.45 2.21
CA TYR A 89 10.66 6.20 2.61
C TYR A 89 10.16 6.20 4.07
N SER A 90 11.03 6.52 5.03
CA SER A 90 10.68 6.53 6.45
C SER A 90 9.64 7.61 6.77
N LEU A 91 9.74 8.78 6.13
CA LEU A 91 8.74 9.83 6.26
C LEU A 91 7.35 9.36 5.84
N ARG A 92 7.21 8.61 4.74
CA ARG A 92 5.92 8.06 4.31
C ARG A 92 5.32 7.11 5.34
N VAL A 93 6.15 6.30 6.00
CA VAL A 93 5.69 5.41 7.07
C VAL A 93 5.16 6.20 8.26
N VAL A 94 5.89 7.22 8.69
CA VAL A 94 5.45 8.13 9.77
C VAL A 94 4.15 8.84 9.40
N GLU A 95 4.05 9.40 8.18
CA GLU A 95 2.84 10.07 7.70
C GLU A 95 1.63 9.12 7.69
N CYS A 96 1.78 7.87 7.27
CA CYS A 96 0.70 6.88 7.28
C CYS A 96 0.24 6.51 8.70
N SER A 97 1.18 6.29 9.64
CA SER A 97 0.83 6.00 11.04
C SER A 97 0.19 7.20 11.74
N LEU A 98 0.69 8.41 11.51
CA LEU A 98 0.08 9.65 12.00
C LEU A 98 -1.31 9.86 11.41
N ALA A 99 -1.51 9.58 10.11
CA ALA A 99 -2.81 9.67 9.48
C ALA A 99 -3.82 8.71 10.12
N ALA A 100 -3.40 7.48 10.43
CA ALA A 100 -4.24 6.50 11.13
C ALA A 100 -4.62 6.97 12.55
N ALA A 101 -3.65 7.45 13.33
CA ALA A 101 -3.89 8.01 14.65
C ALA A 101 -4.84 9.21 14.60
N TYR A 102 -4.62 10.12 13.65
CA TYR A 102 -5.39 11.35 13.48
C TYR A 102 -6.85 11.05 13.09
N LEU A 103 -7.07 10.17 12.10
CA LEU A 103 -8.41 9.72 11.73
C LEU A 103 -9.13 9.07 12.92
N HIS A 104 -8.42 8.22 13.67
CA HIS A 104 -8.99 7.60 14.86
C HIS A 104 -9.37 8.62 15.92
N ALA A 105 -8.49 9.57 16.24
CA ALA A 105 -8.72 10.58 17.26
C ALA A 105 -9.94 11.48 16.97
N LEU A 106 -10.18 11.82 15.69
CA LEU A 106 -11.33 12.65 15.30
C LEU A 106 -12.64 11.86 15.21
N LEU A 107 -12.59 10.60 14.78
CA LEU A 107 -13.79 9.82 14.46
C LEU A 107 -14.19 8.86 15.57
N ASN A 108 -13.32 8.64 16.55
CA ASN A 108 -13.62 7.84 17.72
C ASN A 108 -14.18 8.72 18.84
N GLU A 109 -15.39 8.37 19.31
CA GLU A 109 -16.05 9.03 20.44
C GLU A 109 -15.39 8.70 21.78
N THR A 110 -14.75 7.52 21.88
CA THR A 110 -13.97 7.18 23.07
C THR A 110 -12.59 7.81 22.88
N LYS A 111 -12.09 8.55 23.88
CA LYS A 111 -10.75 9.18 23.81
C LYS A 111 -9.60 8.16 23.88
N GLU A 112 -9.89 6.90 23.57
CA GLU A 112 -8.91 5.82 23.55
C GLU A 112 -8.04 5.92 22.29
N PRO A 113 -6.75 5.62 22.41
CA PRO A 113 -5.87 5.59 21.24
C PRO A 113 -6.23 4.42 20.31
N LEU A 114 -5.81 4.52 19.06
CA LEU A 114 -5.96 3.45 18.09
C LEU A 114 -5.26 2.18 18.61
N PRO A 115 -5.94 1.01 18.62
CA PRO A 115 -5.33 -0.24 19.07
C PRO A 115 -4.07 -0.59 18.29
N ALA A 116 -3.11 -1.22 18.98
CA ALA A 116 -1.85 -1.59 18.35
C ALA A 116 -2.04 -2.69 17.30
N ASP A 117 -1.26 -2.62 16.21
CA ASP A 117 -1.21 -3.62 15.15
C ASP A 117 0.24 -4.00 14.78
N SER A 118 0.40 -4.82 13.74
CA SER A 118 1.69 -5.29 13.22
C SER A 118 2.44 -4.25 12.36
N GLY A 119 1.87 -3.06 12.22
CA GLY A 119 2.51 -1.90 11.62
C GLY A 119 3.79 -1.55 12.35
N SER A 120 4.75 -0.99 11.63
CA SER A 120 6.10 -0.81 12.14
C SER A 120 6.25 0.23 13.26
N LEU A 121 5.33 1.18 13.32
CA LEU A 121 5.18 2.10 14.46
C LEU A 121 4.05 1.65 15.39
N GLY A 122 3.67 0.38 15.33
CA GLY A 122 2.63 -0.24 16.15
C GLY A 122 1.20 0.19 15.82
N ILE A 123 0.99 1.01 14.78
CA ILE A 123 -0.33 1.34 14.22
C ILE A 123 -0.22 1.55 12.70
N SER A 124 -1.31 1.28 11.99
CA SER A 124 -1.42 1.50 10.55
C SER A 124 -2.82 1.95 10.12
N LEU A 125 -2.94 2.38 8.87
CA LEU A 125 -4.24 2.68 8.26
C LEU A 125 -5.14 1.43 8.14
N CYS A 126 -4.55 0.23 8.07
CA CYS A 126 -5.29 -1.03 8.15
C CYS A 126 -5.84 -1.27 9.56
N GLY A 127 -5.06 -1.01 10.62
CA GLY A 127 -5.56 -1.04 11.99
C GLY A 127 -6.70 -0.03 12.23
N PHE A 128 -6.60 1.17 11.64
CA PHE A 128 -7.70 2.13 11.65
C PHE A 128 -8.94 1.59 10.93
N HIS A 129 -8.79 1.02 9.72
CA HIS A 129 -9.87 0.38 8.97
C HIS A 129 -10.63 -0.62 9.86
N GLU A 130 -9.91 -1.59 10.45
CA GLU A 130 -10.51 -2.62 11.30
C GLU A 130 -11.24 -2.02 12.50
N ALA A 131 -10.61 -1.08 13.21
CA ALA A 131 -11.21 -0.43 14.37
C ALA A 131 -12.48 0.36 13.99
N TYR A 132 -12.44 1.09 12.87
CA TYR A 132 -13.52 1.94 12.38
C TYR A 132 -14.80 1.13 12.07
N PHE A 133 -14.65 0.00 11.38
CA PHE A 133 -15.78 -0.86 10.99
C PHE A 133 -16.21 -1.83 12.09
N LYS A 134 -15.29 -2.32 12.92
CA LYS A 134 -15.62 -3.15 14.09
C LYS A 134 -16.56 -2.40 15.04
N LYS A 135 -16.30 -1.12 15.31
CA LYS A 135 -17.17 -0.29 16.16
C LYS A 135 -18.58 -0.12 15.57
N ARG A 136 -18.71 -0.10 14.25
CA ARG A 136 -19.97 0.08 13.51
C ARG A 136 -20.73 -1.23 13.27
N ASN A 137 -20.18 -2.39 13.67
CA ASN A 137 -20.71 -3.72 13.35
C ASN A 137 -21.03 -3.88 11.85
N SER A 138 -20.19 -3.30 10.98
CA SER A 138 -20.42 -3.33 9.54
C SER A 138 -20.07 -4.71 8.96
N SER A 139 -20.92 -5.20 8.08
CA SER A 139 -20.71 -6.41 7.27
C SER A 139 -20.49 -6.08 5.78
N LEU A 140 -20.21 -4.81 5.47
CA LEU A 140 -20.02 -4.37 4.08
C LEU A 140 -18.87 -5.14 3.40
N PRO A 141 -18.97 -5.42 2.09
CA PRO A 141 -17.84 -5.95 1.33
C PRO A 141 -16.62 -5.03 1.41
N ILE A 142 -15.41 -5.60 1.34
CA ILE A 142 -14.15 -4.86 1.47
C ILE A 142 -14.04 -3.67 0.48
N ASN A 143 -14.57 -3.82 -0.73
CA ASN A 143 -14.56 -2.75 -1.73
C ASN A 143 -15.41 -1.54 -1.32
N GLU A 144 -16.56 -1.79 -0.69
CA GLU A 144 -17.45 -0.73 -0.19
C GLU A 144 -16.84 -0.08 1.05
N GLN A 145 -16.26 -0.88 1.95
CA GLN A 145 -15.52 -0.38 3.11
C GLN A 145 -14.39 0.57 2.69
N LEU A 146 -13.58 0.19 1.71
CA LEU A 146 -12.47 1.02 1.22
C LEU A 146 -12.97 2.30 0.50
N GLN A 147 -14.08 2.23 -0.24
CA GLN A 147 -14.71 3.42 -0.82
C GLN A 147 -15.16 4.40 0.26
N GLU A 148 -15.81 3.90 1.32
CA GLU A 148 -16.20 4.71 2.47
C GLU A 148 -14.97 5.33 3.14
N LEU A 149 -13.88 4.58 3.35
CA LEU A 149 -12.65 5.12 3.94
C LEU A 149 -11.98 6.20 3.10
N VAL A 150 -12.08 6.13 1.76
CA VAL A 150 -11.64 7.21 0.88
C VAL A 150 -12.46 8.49 1.14
N GLU A 151 -13.79 8.39 1.23
CA GLU A 151 -14.65 9.55 1.51
C GLU A 151 -14.48 10.08 2.95
N VAL A 152 -14.26 9.20 3.92
CA VAL A 152 -13.90 9.55 5.29
C VAL A 152 -12.58 10.32 5.31
N ALA A 153 -11.55 9.86 4.60
CA ALA A 153 -10.27 10.57 4.52
C ALA A 153 -10.43 11.95 3.85
N LYS A 154 -11.23 12.05 2.77
CA LYS A 154 -11.50 13.33 2.09
C LYS A 154 -12.22 14.34 2.99
N SER A 155 -13.18 13.89 3.79
CA SER A 155 -14.00 14.76 4.65
C SER A 155 -13.32 15.10 5.98
N THR A 156 -12.46 14.23 6.48
CA THR A 156 -11.79 14.41 7.78
C THR A 156 -10.53 15.26 7.67
N PHE A 157 -9.75 15.10 6.60
CA PHE A 157 -8.56 15.90 6.39
C PHE A 157 -8.87 17.13 5.53
N THR A 158 -8.87 18.31 6.16
CA THR A 158 -9.18 19.60 5.52
C THR A 158 -7.97 20.31 4.94
N GLU A 159 -6.77 20.06 5.47
CA GLU A 159 -5.54 20.73 5.03
C GLU A 159 -4.87 19.98 3.87
N ASP A 160 -4.97 20.55 2.67
CA ASP A 160 -4.29 20.04 1.48
C ASP A 160 -2.77 20.28 1.55
N GLU A 161 -2.31 21.31 2.27
CA GLU A 161 -0.88 21.58 2.41
C GLU A 161 -0.18 20.70 3.46
N GLY A 162 -0.92 19.86 4.17
CA GLY A 162 -0.41 19.00 5.23
C GLY A 162 -0.45 19.68 6.59
N TYR A 163 0.03 18.95 7.60
CA TYR A 163 -0.14 19.29 9.01
C TYR A 163 1.21 19.43 9.69
N THR A 164 1.36 20.44 10.53
CA THR A 164 2.50 20.61 11.42
C THR A 164 2.45 19.67 12.62
N ARG A 165 3.58 19.47 13.32
CA ARG A 165 3.62 18.67 14.56
C ARG A 165 2.64 19.21 15.60
N ASP A 166 2.55 20.53 15.76
CA ASP A 166 1.66 21.17 16.73
C ASP A 166 0.18 20.88 16.43
N GLU A 167 -0.24 20.95 15.17
CA GLU A 167 -1.62 20.65 14.76
C GLU A 167 -1.97 19.19 15.03
N ILE A 168 -1.05 18.27 14.71
CA ILE A 168 -1.24 16.83 14.94
C ILE A 168 -1.27 16.56 16.44
N ALA A 169 -0.31 17.07 17.21
CA ALA A 169 -0.22 16.86 18.66
C ALA A 169 -1.49 17.36 19.37
N LYS A 170 -2.02 18.52 18.94
CA LYS A 170 -3.29 19.07 19.44
C LYS A 170 -4.46 18.12 19.22
N VAL A 171 -4.59 17.54 18.03
CA VAL A 171 -5.68 16.59 17.71
C VAL A 171 -5.52 15.28 18.46
N LEU A 172 -4.29 14.79 18.60
CA LEU A 172 -3.99 13.58 19.37
C LEU A 172 -4.04 13.79 20.89
N GLY A 173 -4.21 15.03 21.37
CA GLY A 173 -4.23 15.35 22.80
C GLY A 173 -2.90 15.07 23.50
N THR A 174 -1.79 15.27 22.80
CA THR A 174 -0.42 15.01 23.29
C THR A 174 0.49 16.23 23.10
N THR A 175 1.76 16.13 23.50
CA THR A 175 2.77 17.17 23.28
C THR A 175 3.63 16.86 22.04
N VAL A 176 4.24 17.87 21.43
CA VAL A 176 5.17 17.65 20.30
C VAL A 176 6.33 16.71 20.69
N PRO A 177 7.00 16.87 21.84
CA PRO A 177 8.04 15.93 22.27
C PRO A 177 7.55 14.47 22.39
N ASP A 178 6.35 14.25 22.93
CA ASP A 178 5.78 12.90 23.07
C ASP A 178 5.42 12.30 21.70
N LEU A 179 4.92 13.13 20.77
CA LEU A 179 4.64 12.73 19.39
C LEU A 179 5.94 12.32 18.68
N GLU A 180 6.98 13.14 18.76
CA GLU A 180 8.31 12.84 18.19
C GLU A 180 8.88 11.56 18.81
N GLN A 181 8.80 11.42 20.14
CA GLN A 181 9.24 10.22 20.81
C GLN A 181 8.47 8.97 20.35
N ARG A 182 7.17 9.08 20.10
CA ARG A 182 6.33 7.93 19.75
C ARG A 182 6.44 7.51 18.28
N TYR A 183 6.57 8.45 17.35
CA TYR A 183 6.47 8.19 15.92
C TYR A 183 7.76 8.47 15.14
N GLU A 184 8.64 9.32 15.67
CA GLU A 184 9.85 9.80 14.97
C GLU A 184 11.15 9.30 15.60
N SER A 185 11.10 8.71 16.82
CA SER A 185 12.32 8.23 17.50
C SER A 185 12.92 6.97 16.89
N THR A 186 12.10 6.14 16.23
CA THR A 186 12.55 4.87 15.67
C THR A 186 13.44 5.11 14.44
N PHE A 187 13.16 6.19 13.69
CA PHE A 187 13.93 6.55 12.49
C PHE A 187 13.95 8.06 12.31
N PRO A 188 15.10 8.65 11.91
CA PRO A 188 15.17 10.07 11.63
C PRO A 188 14.18 10.43 10.52
N VAL A 189 13.35 11.44 10.76
CA VAL A 189 12.49 12.07 9.76
C VAL A 189 12.71 13.57 9.76
N SER A 190 12.59 14.18 8.59
CA SER A 190 12.78 15.62 8.40
C SER A 190 11.65 16.16 7.54
N ALA A 191 10.70 16.84 8.19
CA ALA A 191 9.58 17.48 7.52
C ALA A 191 9.10 18.68 8.35
N GLU A 192 8.73 19.76 7.67
CA GLU A 192 8.01 20.88 8.26
C GLU A 192 6.51 20.57 8.40
N VAL A 193 5.96 19.86 7.40
CA VAL A 193 4.56 19.43 7.34
C VAL A 193 4.45 17.96 6.92
N PHE A 194 3.43 17.27 7.42
CA PHE A 194 3.10 15.88 7.12
C PHE A 194 1.85 15.83 6.22
N LYS A 195 1.96 15.20 5.05
CA LYS A 195 0.89 15.14 4.03
C LYS A 195 -0.11 14.01 4.34
N LEU A 196 -0.71 14.03 5.53
CA LEU A 196 -1.58 12.96 6.07
C LEU A 196 -2.73 12.59 5.12
N ARG A 197 -3.39 13.62 4.58
CA ARG A 197 -4.52 13.48 3.64
C ARG A 197 -4.13 12.63 2.44
N GLN A 198 -3.07 13.04 1.75
CA GLN A 198 -2.63 12.39 0.53
C GLN A 198 -2.18 10.97 0.79
N ARG A 199 -1.54 10.70 1.94
CA ARG A 199 -1.09 9.34 2.29
C ARG A 199 -2.27 8.41 2.55
N ALA A 200 -3.25 8.87 3.34
CA ALA A 200 -4.46 8.09 3.60
C ALA A 200 -5.24 7.81 2.29
N LEU A 201 -5.42 8.84 1.45
CA LEU A 201 -6.11 8.69 0.18
C LEU A 201 -5.40 7.70 -0.75
N HIS A 202 -4.07 7.79 -0.86
CA HIS A 202 -3.29 6.84 -1.64
C HIS A 202 -3.48 5.42 -1.13
N VAL A 203 -3.25 5.18 0.17
CA VAL A 203 -3.30 3.83 0.75
C VAL A 203 -4.67 3.17 0.61
N PHE A 204 -5.77 3.87 0.93
CA PHE A 204 -7.11 3.29 0.79
C PHE A 204 -7.50 3.09 -0.67
N SER A 205 -7.16 4.03 -1.56
CA SER A 205 -7.45 3.90 -2.99
C SER A 205 -6.63 2.78 -3.64
N GLU A 206 -5.37 2.59 -3.21
CA GLU A 206 -4.50 1.52 -3.71
C GLU A 206 -5.00 0.16 -3.25
N ALA A 207 -5.37 0.00 -1.97
CA ALA A 207 -6.00 -1.21 -1.48
C ALA A 207 -7.29 -1.55 -2.26
N LEU A 208 -8.08 -0.53 -2.63
CA LEU A 208 -9.27 -0.70 -3.45
C LEU A 208 -8.92 -1.15 -4.87
N ARG A 209 -7.88 -0.57 -5.50
CA ARG A 209 -7.39 -0.97 -6.82
C ARG A 209 -6.89 -2.41 -6.82
N VAL A 210 -6.12 -2.82 -5.82
CA VAL A 210 -5.67 -4.23 -5.66
C VAL A 210 -6.87 -5.17 -5.57
N SER A 211 -7.84 -4.84 -4.73
CA SER A 211 -9.05 -5.66 -4.59
C SER A 211 -9.86 -5.76 -5.90
N LYS A 212 -10.02 -4.64 -6.63
CA LYS A 212 -10.64 -4.62 -7.96
C LYS A 212 -9.85 -5.44 -8.98
N PHE A 213 -8.52 -5.35 -8.97
CA PHE A 213 -7.64 -6.08 -9.89
C PHE A 213 -7.78 -7.59 -9.68
N ILE A 214 -7.74 -8.04 -8.42
CA ILE A 214 -7.95 -9.45 -8.07
C ILE A 214 -9.36 -9.90 -8.46
N HIS A 215 -10.39 -9.09 -8.19
CA HIS A 215 -11.75 -9.41 -8.59
C HIS A 215 -11.88 -9.61 -10.11
N LEU A 216 -11.23 -8.78 -10.93
CA LEU A 216 -11.20 -8.93 -12.40
C LEU A 216 -10.52 -10.23 -12.84
N LEU A 217 -9.43 -10.64 -12.17
CA LEU A 217 -8.74 -11.90 -12.48
C LEU A 217 -9.58 -13.12 -12.12
N GLU A 218 -10.19 -13.12 -10.93
CA GLU A 218 -10.97 -14.25 -10.41
C GLU A 218 -12.31 -14.43 -11.10
N ASN A 219 -12.89 -13.35 -11.62
CA ASN A 219 -14.18 -13.35 -12.31
C ASN A 219 -14.01 -13.11 -13.81
N SER A 220 -12.84 -13.47 -14.36
CA SER A 220 -12.48 -13.24 -15.77
C SER A 220 -13.54 -13.78 -16.74
N SER A 221 -14.16 -14.92 -16.47
CA SER A 221 -15.22 -15.50 -17.33
C SER A 221 -16.39 -14.54 -17.58
N ILE A 222 -16.76 -13.72 -16.60
CA ILE A 222 -17.84 -12.73 -16.71
C ILE A 222 -17.43 -11.66 -17.74
N TYR A 223 -16.24 -11.11 -17.59
CA TYR A 223 -15.75 -10.00 -18.41
C TYR A 223 -15.28 -10.43 -19.80
N LEU A 224 -14.91 -11.70 -19.98
CA LEU A 224 -14.49 -12.27 -21.26
C LEU A 224 -15.67 -12.71 -22.13
N SER A 225 -16.85 -12.90 -21.54
CA SER A 225 -18.08 -13.28 -22.27
C SER A 225 -18.70 -12.14 -23.10
N GLU A 226 -18.21 -10.91 -22.94
CA GLU A 226 -18.76 -9.70 -23.58
C GLU A 226 -18.22 -9.47 -25.02
N GLY A 227 -17.34 -10.32 -25.55
CA GLY A 227 -16.64 -10.09 -26.82
C GLY A 227 -17.13 -10.97 -27.98
N SER A 228 -17.90 -10.41 -28.91
CA SER A 228 -18.36 -11.10 -30.14
C SER A 228 -17.26 -11.36 -31.19
N SER A 229 -16.03 -10.89 -30.97
CA SER A 229 -14.98 -10.77 -32.00
C SER A 229 -13.69 -11.57 -31.72
N GLY A 230 -13.64 -12.37 -30.65
CA GLY A 230 -12.44 -13.15 -30.28
C GLY A 230 -11.25 -12.30 -29.77
N SER A 231 -11.44 -10.98 -29.64
CA SER A 231 -10.52 -10.06 -28.96
C SER A 231 -11.00 -9.80 -27.54
N THR A 232 -10.07 -9.77 -26.60
CA THR A 232 -10.27 -9.49 -25.17
C THR A 232 -9.58 -8.18 -24.77
N GLU A 233 -9.30 -7.31 -25.72
CA GLU A 233 -8.59 -6.04 -25.50
C GLU A 233 -9.28 -5.13 -24.47
N SER A 234 -10.62 -5.14 -24.43
CA SER A 234 -11.39 -4.41 -23.41
C SER A 234 -11.07 -4.88 -21.99
N TYR A 235 -10.85 -6.17 -21.80
CA TYR A 235 -10.43 -6.75 -20.51
C TYR A 235 -9.03 -6.27 -20.14
N ASN A 236 -8.10 -6.26 -21.11
CA ASN A 236 -6.74 -5.77 -20.88
C ASN A 236 -6.72 -4.27 -20.51
N HIS A 237 -7.58 -3.46 -21.14
CA HIS A 237 -7.76 -2.07 -20.76
C HIS A 237 -8.32 -1.90 -19.35
N ARG A 238 -9.24 -2.76 -18.88
CA ARG A 238 -9.73 -2.69 -17.50
C ARG A 238 -8.60 -2.91 -16.49
N LEU A 239 -7.74 -3.92 -16.71
CA LEU A 239 -6.56 -4.15 -15.87
C LEU A 239 -5.55 -3.01 -15.98
N GLY A 240 -5.25 -2.57 -17.20
CA GLY A 240 -4.29 -1.51 -17.47
C GLY A 240 -4.69 -0.15 -16.89
N ASN A 241 -5.99 0.16 -16.90
CA ASN A 241 -6.52 1.39 -16.30
C ASN A 241 -6.30 1.41 -14.78
N LEU A 242 -6.46 0.28 -14.08
CA LEU A 242 -6.17 0.21 -12.65
C LEU A 242 -4.68 0.49 -12.38
N MET A 243 -3.77 -0.05 -13.21
CA MET A 243 -2.34 0.25 -13.10
C MET A 243 -2.05 1.73 -13.37
N ASN A 244 -2.73 2.33 -14.36
CA ASN A 244 -2.57 3.75 -14.65
C ASN A 244 -3.03 4.63 -13.47
N GLU A 245 -4.15 4.28 -12.84
CA GLU A 245 -4.65 4.97 -11.64
C GLU A 245 -3.71 4.83 -10.44
N THR A 246 -3.02 3.69 -10.29
CA THR A 246 -1.95 3.50 -9.27
C THR A 246 -0.82 4.50 -9.50
N GLN A 247 -0.29 4.55 -10.72
CA GLN A 247 0.80 5.46 -11.06
C GLN A 247 0.42 6.94 -10.91
N ASP A 248 -0.78 7.32 -11.35
CA ASP A 248 -1.27 8.69 -11.21
C ASP A 248 -1.41 9.07 -9.71
N SER A 249 -1.78 8.10 -8.86
CA SER A 249 -1.82 8.26 -7.41
C SER A 249 -0.41 8.36 -6.80
N LEU A 250 0.58 7.62 -7.30
CA LEU A 250 1.96 7.73 -6.83
C LEU A 250 2.53 9.12 -7.13
N GLU A 251 2.27 9.66 -8.32
CA GLU A 251 2.70 11.01 -8.70
C GLU A 251 2.02 12.08 -7.85
N THR A 252 0.69 12.04 -7.72
CA THR A 252 -0.09 13.14 -7.13
C THR A 252 -0.21 13.06 -5.61
N CYS A 253 -0.23 11.86 -5.02
CA CYS A 253 -0.55 11.65 -3.60
C CYS A 253 0.64 11.16 -2.77
N THR A 254 1.70 10.62 -3.36
CA THR A 254 2.86 10.11 -2.58
C THR A 254 4.15 10.91 -2.78
N ASN A 255 4.24 11.68 -3.88
CA ASN A 255 5.50 12.27 -4.36
C ASN A 255 6.67 11.25 -4.35
N ALA A 256 6.35 9.95 -4.53
CA ALA A 256 7.34 8.87 -4.49
C ALA A 256 7.84 8.50 -5.89
N ALA A 257 7.10 8.89 -6.95
CA ALA A 257 7.53 8.71 -8.32
C ALA A 257 8.64 9.73 -8.66
N ALA A 258 9.77 9.23 -9.18
CA ALA A 258 10.77 10.10 -9.78
C ALA A 258 10.26 10.65 -11.13
N LEU A 259 10.64 11.88 -11.49
CA LEU A 259 10.28 12.51 -12.77
C LEU A 259 10.62 11.63 -14.00
N SER A 260 11.70 10.85 -13.91
CA SER A 260 12.10 9.88 -14.93
C SER A 260 11.11 8.72 -15.06
N SER A 261 10.65 8.15 -13.95
CA SER A 261 9.66 7.07 -13.93
C SER A 261 8.32 7.53 -14.52
N THR A 262 7.85 8.72 -14.12
CA THR A 262 6.65 9.33 -14.71
C THR A 262 6.79 9.54 -16.22
N SER A 263 7.94 10.07 -16.66
CA SER A 263 8.21 10.28 -18.09
C SER A 263 8.25 8.95 -18.87
N CYS A 264 8.81 7.89 -18.28
CA CYS A 264 8.80 6.54 -18.85
C CYS A 264 7.37 6.00 -18.97
N ALA A 265 6.56 6.06 -17.91
CA ALA A 265 5.18 5.59 -17.93
C ALA A 265 4.35 6.34 -18.99
N GLN A 266 4.46 7.67 -19.04
CA GLN A 266 3.76 8.49 -20.04
C GLN A 266 4.20 8.16 -21.48
N LEU A 267 5.50 7.93 -21.70
CA LEU A 267 6.02 7.51 -23.00
C LEU A 267 5.46 6.15 -23.42
N LEU A 268 5.45 5.17 -22.50
CA LEU A 268 4.93 3.82 -22.75
C LEU A 268 3.43 3.85 -23.08
N ARG A 269 2.63 4.61 -22.33
CA ARG A 269 1.20 4.81 -22.61
C ARG A 269 0.98 5.39 -24.01
N ARG A 270 1.76 6.41 -24.42
CA ARG A 270 1.71 6.99 -25.78
C ARG A 270 2.10 6.01 -26.89
N ARG A 271 2.80 4.92 -26.56
CA ARG A 271 3.25 3.89 -27.50
C ARG A 271 2.34 2.65 -27.51
N GLY A 272 1.18 2.70 -26.85
CA GLY A 272 0.16 1.64 -26.90
C GLY A 272 0.23 0.65 -25.75
N VAL A 273 1.02 0.91 -24.70
CA VAL A 273 0.95 0.12 -23.46
C VAL A 273 -0.37 0.45 -22.74
N MET A 274 -1.15 -0.58 -22.43
CA MET A 274 -2.49 -0.44 -21.84
C MET A 274 -2.46 0.03 -20.38
N GLY A 275 -1.41 -0.32 -19.63
CA GLY A 275 -1.19 0.09 -18.24
C GLY A 275 0.29 0.26 -17.94
N ALA A 276 0.67 1.36 -17.27
CA ALA A 276 2.04 1.63 -16.85
C ALA A 276 2.07 2.21 -15.44
N ASP A 277 2.87 1.55 -14.59
CA ASP A 277 3.17 1.82 -13.18
C ASP A 277 4.70 1.75 -13.00
#